data_AF-A0A811QIG3-F1
#
_entry.id   AF-A0A811QIG3-F1
#
_cell.length_a   1.000
_cell.length_b   1.000
_cell.length_c   1.000
_cell.angle_alpha   90.00
_cell.angle_beta   90.00
_cell.angle_gamma   90.00
#
_symmetry.space_group_name_H-M   'P 1'
#
loop_
_entity.id
_entity.type
_entity.pdbx_description
1 polymer ?
#
loop_
_entity_poly.entity_id
_entity_poly.type
_entity_poly.pdbx_seq_one_letter_code
_entity_poly.pdbx_strand_id
1 'polypeptide(L)'
;MGQLESLQMLLGYIVSYADGSSMSELQPLANLHRLSLQSLEKVSDPLDVRFARLDSKTNLESLSLWWNMDDYSNDVIPAYAVLESLRPHQRLKALEIVGYEGDKLPSWIVGKHLKSLVEIKLISLRSCELLPHGLLPCLRIAEISGVETMCSVNDNFCGHMFPRLIELEFIQCPKLRALHMELPSLEKLWMNNKVLYDQKGALQDVAKTLEHVSISFSEELASSDCEGLQDLGKLTKLEICGCDELTCLPQGLQRISSIRSLTIDNCRKLEALPDWLENLPSLQIIRLSGCPLLHYIPGWLQQRPGVIIYVEDCPNLIQDPLPNFSAQSSGEPVGARVNKGKEIVQD
;
A
#
# COMPACT_ATOMS: atom_id res chain seq x y z
N MET A 1 25.86 -21.75 -3.84
CA MET A 1 24.63 -21.72 -4.67
C MET A 1 24.86 -21.72 -6.19
N GLY A 2 26.01 -21.32 -6.71
CA GLY A 2 26.20 -21.05 -8.15
C GLY A 2 26.02 -22.21 -9.16
N GLN A 3 25.67 -23.42 -8.75
CA GLN A 3 25.42 -24.56 -9.65
C GLN A 3 23.93 -24.77 -9.97
N LEU A 4 23.03 -24.01 -9.33
CA LEU A 4 21.58 -24.13 -9.48
C LEU A 4 21.05 -23.31 -10.68
N GLU A 5 21.60 -23.49 -11.88
CA GLU A 5 21.33 -22.63 -13.04
C GLU A 5 19.86 -22.65 -13.52
N SER A 6 19.09 -23.68 -13.17
CA SER A 6 17.65 -23.78 -13.45
C SER A 6 16.76 -23.13 -12.39
N LEU A 7 17.35 -22.52 -11.35
CA LEU A 7 16.59 -21.88 -10.27
C LEU A 7 15.81 -20.67 -10.79
N GLN A 8 14.51 -20.67 -10.52
CA GLN A 8 13.59 -19.61 -10.96
C GLN A 8 13.25 -18.61 -9.85
N MET A 9 13.35 -19.01 -8.58
CA MET A 9 13.03 -18.17 -7.44
C MET A 9 14.10 -18.31 -6.36
N LEU A 10 14.56 -17.19 -5.84
CA LEU A 10 15.47 -17.14 -4.71
C LEU A 10 15.00 -16.03 -3.77
N LEU A 11 14.24 -16.42 -2.74
CA LEU A 11 13.63 -15.51 -1.78
C LEU A 11 14.42 -15.59 -0.47
N GLY A 12 15.19 -14.54 -0.14
CA GLY A 12 15.96 -14.48 1.10
C GLY A 12 17.44 -14.82 0.94
N TYR A 13 18.06 -14.37 -0.15
CA TYR A 13 19.51 -14.41 -0.25
C TYR A 13 20.11 -13.44 0.77
N ILE A 14 20.68 -13.98 1.85
CA ILE A 14 21.32 -13.19 2.89
C ILE A 14 22.72 -12.81 2.41
N VAL A 15 22.98 -11.51 2.33
CA VAL A 15 24.31 -11.00 2.02
C VAL A 15 25.16 -11.13 3.29
N SER A 16 26.24 -11.92 3.21
CA SER A 16 27.13 -12.22 4.33
C SER A 16 28.59 -12.03 3.95
N TYR A 17 29.33 -11.24 4.74
CA TYR A 17 30.72 -10.86 4.44
C TYR A 17 31.79 -11.67 5.17
N ALA A 18 31.46 -12.88 5.64
CA ALA A 18 32.44 -13.73 6.32
C ALA A 18 33.67 -14.06 5.43
N ASP A 19 33.48 -14.20 4.10
CA ASP A 19 34.50 -14.79 3.21
C ASP A 19 34.80 -13.96 1.92
N GLY A 20 34.47 -12.67 1.90
CA GLY A 20 34.99 -11.72 0.88
C GLY A 20 34.46 -11.83 -0.56
N SER A 21 33.40 -12.59 -0.85
CA SER A 21 32.79 -12.58 -2.20
C SER A 21 31.29 -12.94 -2.23
N SER A 22 30.51 -12.23 -1.41
CA SER A 22 29.11 -12.60 -1.07
C SER A 22 28.11 -12.59 -2.24
N MET A 23 28.37 -12.01 -3.41
CA MET A 23 27.36 -11.96 -4.51
C MET A 23 27.79 -12.62 -5.82
N SER A 24 29.02 -13.13 -5.90
CA SER A 24 29.50 -13.86 -7.07
C SER A 24 28.69 -15.14 -7.35
N GLU A 25 28.11 -15.74 -6.31
CA GLU A 25 27.26 -16.94 -6.44
C GLU A 25 25.96 -16.69 -7.22
N LEU A 26 25.50 -15.44 -7.27
CA LEU A 26 24.31 -15.06 -8.03
C LEU A 26 24.60 -14.93 -9.53
N GLN A 27 25.86 -14.70 -9.91
CA GLN A 27 26.27 -14.52 -11.30
C GLN A 27 25.75 -15.62 -12.25
N PRO A 28 25.94 -16.93 -11.98
CA PRO A 28 25.49 -18.01 -12.88
C PRO A 28 23.97 -18.20 -12.94
N LEU A 29 23.20 -17.63 -11.99
CA LEU A 29 21.75 -17.82 -11.88
C LEU A 29 20.99 -16.93 -12.89
N ALA A 30 21.10 -17.21 -14.18
CA ALA A 30 20.52 -16.38 -15.25
C ALA A 30 18.99 -16.54 -15.41
N ASN A 31 18.43 -17.66 -14.95
CA ASN A 31 17.00 -18.00 -15.13
C ASN A 31 16.08 -17.56 -13.98
N LEU A 32 16.59 -16.72 -13.07
CA LEU A 32 15.80 -16.19 -11.97
C LEU A 32 14.69 -15.27 -12.48
N HIS A 33 13.46 -15.54 -12.05
CA HIS A 33 12.28 -14.68 -12.22
C HIS A 33 12.00 -13.83 -10.98
N ARG A 34 12.30 -14.34 -9.78
CA ARG A 34 12.17 -13.61 -8.52
C ARG A 34 13.43 -13.71 -7.69
N LEU A 35 13.90 -12.57 -7.19
CA LEU A 35 15.06 -12.48 -6.31
C LEU A 35 14.74 -11.56 -5.13
N SER A 36 15.05 -12.01 -3.91
CA SER A 36 15.05 -11.16 -2.72
C SER A 36 16.44 -11.17 -2.09
N LEU A 37 17.04 -9.99 -1.98
CA LEU A 37 18.32 -9.76 -1.33
C LEU A 37 18.07 -9.18 0.06
N GLN A 38 18.66 -9.79 1.08
CA GLN A 38 18.53 -9.41 2.47
C GLN A 38 19.88 -9.03 3.07
N SER A 39 19.84 -8.25 4.15
CA SER A 39 21.01 -7.75 4.85
C SER A 39 21.92 -6.86 3.99
N LEU A 40 21.34 -5.98 3.17
CA LEU A 40 22.11 -5.06 2.33
C LEU A 40 22.89 -4.01 3.14
N GLU A 41 22.56 -3.80 4.41
CA GLU A 41 23.33 -3.01 5.37
C GLU A 41 24.74 -3.56 5.61
N LYS A 42 24.94 -4.88 5.41
CA LYS A 42 26.23 -5.53 5.67
C LYS A 42 27.24 -5.33 4.53
N VAL A 43 26.85 -4.69 3.44
CA VAL A 43 27.69 -4.45 2.27
C VAL A 43 28.86 -3.53 2.59
N SER A 44 30.08 -4.09 2.59
CA SER A 44 31.33 -3.37 2.87
C SER A 44 32.01 -2.75 1.64
N ASP A 45 31.62 -3.12 0.42
CA ASP A 45 32.00 -2.42 -0.81
C ASP A 45 30.79 -2.39 -1.74
N PRO A 46 30.25 -1.20 -2.08
CA PRO A 46 29.16 -1.06 -3.04
C PRO A 46 29.42 -1.74 -4.38
N LEU A 47 30.68 -1.89 -4.80
CA LEU A 47 31.01 -2.51 -6.09
C LEU A 47 30.82 -4.03 -6.07
N ASP A 48 30.87 -4.68 -4.90
CA ASP A 48 30.70 -6.13 -4.79
C ASP A 48 29.31 -6.59 -5.25
N VAL A 49 28.30 -5.73 -5.06
CA VAL A 49 26.93 -6.06 -5.46
C VAL A 49 26.80 -6.23 -6.98
N ARG A 50 27.74 -5.69 -7.76
CA ARG A 50 27.78 -5.84 -9.22
C ARG A 50 28.10 -7.26 -9.66
N PHE A 51 28.72 -8.07 -8.80
CA PHE A 51 28.96 -9.48 -9.08
C PHE A 51 27.65 -10.27 -9.22
N ALA A 52 26.54 -9.78 -8.66
CA ALA A 52 25.22 -10.39 -8.87
C ALA A 52 24.74 -10.29 -10.34
N ARG A 53 25.29 -9.33 -11.11
CA ARG A 53 24.96 -9.11 -12.53
C ARG A 53 23.46 -8.99 -12.81
N LEU A 54 22.73 -8.26 -11.96
CA LEU A 54 21.28 -8.04 -12.09
C LEU A 54 20.90 -7.35 -13.41
N ASP A 55 21.81 -6.55 -13.97
CA ASP A 55 21.72 -5.94 -15.28
C ASP A 55 21.63 -6.96 -16.42
N SER A 56 22.21 -8.15 -16.25
CA SER A 56 22.20 -9.22 -17.26
C SER A 56 21.06 -10.22 -17.11
N LYS A 57 20.34 -10.21 -15.97
CA LYS A 57 19.24 -11.15 -15.67
C LYS A 57 17.95 -10.73 -16.37
N THR A 58 17.85 -11.01 -17.65
CA THR A 58 16.73 -10.56 -18.50
C THR A 58 15.38 -11.21 -18.16
N ASN A 59 15.40 -12.37 -17.49
CA ASN A 59 14.21 -13.09 -17.01
C ASN A 59 13.71 -12.60 -15.65
N LEU A 60 14.49 -11.77 -14.94
CA LEU A 60 14.15 -11.29 -13.61
C LEU A 60 12.99 -10.31 -13.69
N GLU A 61 11.84 -10.72 -13.16
CA GLU A 61 10.60 -9.95 -13.18
C GLU A 61 10.36 -9.22 -11.86
N SER A 62 10.82 -9.78 -10.74
CA SER A 62 10.58 -9.24 -9.40
C SER A 62 11.87 -9.21 -8.58
N LEU A 63 12.15 -8.06 -7.98
CA LEU A 63 13.31 -7.84 -7.12
C LEU A 63 12.86 -7.20 -5.81
N SER A 64 13.22 -7.83 -4.69
CA SER A 64 13.06 -7.26 -3.35
C SER A 64 14.43 -6.99 -2.72
N LEU A 65 14.60 -5.82 -2.11
CA LEU A 65 15.85 -5.36 -1.53
C LEU A 65 15.59 -4.95 -0.08
N TRP A 66 16.27 -5.59 0.87
CA TRP A 66 16.01 -5.45 2.29
C TRP A 66 17.24 -4.99 3.06
N TRP A 67 17.06 -3.93 3.82
CA TRP A 67 17.97 -3.47 4.87
C TRP A 67 17.38 -3.78 6.24
N ASN A 68 18.23 -4.21 7.16
CA ASN A 68 17.87 -4.36 8.57
C ASN A 68 18.11 -3.04 9.31
N MET A 69 17.04 -2.45 9.85
CA MET A 69 17.06 -1.14 10.53
C MET A 69 17.59 -1.21 11.98
N ASP A 70 17.74 -2.40 12.55
CA ASP A 70 18.17 -2.59 13.94
C ASP A 70 19.71 -2.61 14.09
N ASP A 71 20.46 -2.70 12.99
CA ASP A 71 21.92 -2.80 12.98
C ASP A 71 22.57 -1.43 12.73
N TYR A 72 22.69 -0.62 13.79
CA TYR A 72 23.36 0.68 13.76
C TYR A 72 24.88 0.52 13.66
N SER A 73 25.38 0.11 12.49
CA SER A 73 26.82 0.10 12.25
C SER A 73 27.35 1.54 12.10
N ASN A 74 28.42 1.87 12.82
CA ASN A 74 29.04 3.21 12.78
C ASN A 74 29.90 3.45 11.52
N ASP A 75 30.20 2.40 10.75
CA ASP A 75 30.98 2.44 9.51
C ASP A 75 30.05 2.48 8.30
N VAL A 76 29.32 3.59 8.16
CA VAL A 76 28.22 3.68 7.18
C VAL A 76 28.75 3.95 5.78
N ILE A 77 28.90 2.89 4.99
CA ILE A 77 28.85 3.04 3.54
C ILE A 77 27.47 3.57 3.18
N PRO A 78 27.35 4.65 2.39
CA PRO A 78 26.05 5.20 2.06
C PRO A 78 25.19 4.12 1.40
N ALA A 79 24.05 3.78 2.00
CA ALA A 79 23.09 2.82 1.43
C ALA A 79 22.75 3.17 -0.04
N TYR A 80 22.76 4.47 -0.37
CA TYR A 80 22.68 4.97 -1.73
C TYR A 80 23.71 4.37 -2.68
N ALA A 81 24.99 4.28 -2.30
CA ALA A 81 26.03 3.75 -3.16
C ALA A 81 25.82 2.26 -3.49
N VAL A 82 25.35 1.48 -2.51
CA VAL A 82 24.97 0.06 -2.66
C VAL A 82 23.81 -0.06 -3.63
N LEU A 83 22.73 0.67 -3.38
CA LEU A 83 21.52 0.62 -4.18
C LEU A 83 21.75 1.15 -5.62
N GLU A 84 22.56 2.20 -5.79
CA GLU A 84 22.99 2.72 -7.09
C GLU A 84 23.80 1.68 -7.89
N SER A 85 24.61 0.86 -7.21
CA SER A 85 25.49 -0.13 -7.84
C SER A 85 24.78 -1.42 -8.26
N LEU A 86 23.64 -1.78 -7.65
CA LEU A 86 22.87 -2.99 -7.99
C LEU A 86 22.30 -2.98 -9.42
N ARG A 87 21.84 -1.80 -9.87
CA ARG A 87 21.36 -1.47 -11.22
C ARG A 87 20.70 -2.65 -11.97
N PRO A 88 19.44 -3.01 -11.64
CA PRO A 88 18.75 -4.16 -12.23
C PRO A 88 18.43 -3.97 -13.73
N HIS A 89 18.14 -5.06 -14.43
CA HIS A 89 17.76 -5.00 -15.85
C HIS A 89 16.45 -4.23 -16.07
N GLN A 90 16.35 -3.48 -17.18
CA GLN A 90 15.22 -2.59 -17.52
C GLN A 90 13.85 -3.27 -17.69
N ARG A 91 13.82 -4.61 -17.80
CA ARG A 91 12.59 -5.42 -17.94
C ARG A 91 11.92 -5.77 -16.61
N LEU A 92 12.52 -5.38 -15.48
CA LEU A 92 11.94 -5.61 -14.17
C LEU A 92 10.50 -5.09 -14.11
N LYS A 93 9.57 -5.91 -13.59
CA LYS A 93 8.14 -5.61 -13.50
C LYS A 93 7.72 -5.20 -12.09
N ALA A 94 8.36 -5.74 -11.06
CA ALA A 94 8.07 -5.43 -9.66
C ALA A 94 9.35 -5.13 -8.89
N LEU A 95 9.35 -4.06 -8.11
CA LEU A 95 10.45 -3.64 -7.25
C LEU A 95 9.93 -3.36 -5.83
N GLU A 96 10.56 -3.96 -4.84
CA GLU A 96 10.30 -3.71 -3.43
C GLU A 96 11.60 -3.31 -2.73
N ILE A 97 11.56 -2.20 -1.99
CA ILE A 97 12.69 -1.68 -1.21
C ILE A 97 12.21 -1.47 0.20
N VAL A 98 12.89 -2.10 1.17
CA VAL A 98 12.51 -2.07 2.58
C VAL A 98 13.68 -1.63 3.44
N GLY A 99 13.43 -0.70 4.36
CA GLY A 99 14.42 -0.24 5.34
C GLY A 99 15.56 0.58 4.74
N TYR A 100 15.38 1.14 3.54
CA TYR A 100 16.45 1.88 2.89
C TYR A 100 16.74 3.20 3.62
N GLU A 101 17.96 3.32 4.13
CA GLU A 101 18.40 4.46 4.94
C GLU A 101 19.00 5.63 4.13
N GLY A 102 19.10 5.51 2.80
CA GLY A 102 19.62 6.60 1.98
C GLY A 102 18.67 7.79 1.90
N ASP A 103 19.25 8.97 1.67
CA ASP A 103 18.52 10.24 1.54
C ASP A 103 17.84 10.42 0.18
N LYS A 104 18.24 9.63 -0.84
CA LYS A 104 17.77 9.74 -2.22
C LYS A 104 17.56 8.36 -2.83
N LEU A 105 16.63 8.24 -3.78
CA LEU A 105 16.56 7.04 -4.63
C LEU A 105 17.66 7.06 -5.70
N PRO A 106 18.13 5.88 -6.13
CA PRO A 106 19.13 5.74 -7.16
C PRO A 106 18.66 6.28 -8.53
N SER A 107 19.64 6.63 -9.35
CA SER A 107 19.45 7.20 -10.68
C SER A 107 18.68 6.25 -11.62
N TRP A 108 18.70 4.94 -11.40
CA TRP A 108 17.97 3.99 -12.24
C TRP A 108 16.48 3.87 -11.89
N ILE A 109 16.04 4.26 -10.69
CA ILE A 109 14.60 4.43 -10.39
C ILE A 109 14.11 5.77 -10.96
N VAL A 110 14.90 6.82 -10.77
CA VAL A 110 14.53 8.19 -11.15
C VAL A 110 14.78 8.48 -12.65
N GLY A 111 15.68 7.76 -13.30
CA GLY A 111 16.22 8.07 -14.64
C GLY A 111 15.58 7.33 -15.81
N LYS A 112 14.30 6.92 -15.71
CA LYS A 112 13.55 6.21 -16.77
C LYS A 112 14.18 4.88 -17.24
N HIS A 113 15.03 4.27 -16.41
CA HIS A 113 15.68 3.00 -16.76
C HIS A 113 14.70 1.82 -16.69
N LEU A 114 13.85 1.77 -15.67
CA LEU A 114 12.86 0.70 -15.46
C LEU A 114 11.58 0.91 -16.27
N LYS A 115 11.68 0.82 -17.59
CA LYS A 115 10.57 1.09 -18.53
C LYS A 115 9.41 0.11 -18.42
N SER A 116 9.66 -1.11 -17.92
CA SER A 116 8.67 -2.17 -17.78
C SER A 116 8.09 -2.30 -16.37
N LEU A 117 8.46 -1.41 -15.44
CA LEU A 117 8.01 -1.49 -14.06
C LEU A 117 6.51 -1.24 -13.97
N VAL A 118 5.81 -2.17 -13.32
CA VAL A 118 4.35 -2.17 -13.11
C VAL A 118 4.01 -1.91 -11.65
N GLU A 119 4.82 -2.43 -10.73
CA GLU A 119 4.62 -2.32 -9.28
C GLU A 119 5.89 -1.83 -8.60
N ILE A 120 5.74 -0.85 -7.70
CA ILE A 120 6.80 -0.40 -6.80
C ILE A 120 6.30 -0.35 -5.36
N LYS A 121 7.11 -0.86 -4.44
CA LYS A 121 6.87 -0.79 -2.99
C LYS A 121 8.07 -0.17 -2.30
N LEU A 122 7.83 0.88 -1.55
CA LEU A 122 8.84 1.67 -0.85
C LEU A 122 8.45 1.72 0.63
N ILE A 123 9.10 0.88 1.44
CA ILE A 123 8.69 0.59 2.82
C ILE A 123 9.78 1.04 3.80
N SER A 124 9.39 1.76 4.83
CA SER A 124 10.26 2.23 5.93
C SER A 124 11.46 3.03 5.43
N LEU A 125 11.23 4.04 4.58
CA LEU A 125 12.29 4.94 4.10
C LEU A 125 12.55 6.06 5.12
N ARG A 126 13.76 6.08 5.72
CA ARG A 126 14.08 6.99 6.84
C ARG A 126 14.28 8.45 6.44
N SER A 127 14.92 8.71 5.29
CA SER A 127 15.36 10.08 4.93
C SER A 127 15.04 10.48 3.49
N CYS A 128 14.26 9.68 2.79
CA CYS A 128 14.03 9.92 1.38
C CYS A 128 12.95 10.99 1.17
N GLU A 129 13.38 12.22 0.89
CA GLU A 129 12.51 13.25 0.32
C GLU A 129 12.11 12.78 -1.10
N LEU A 130 10.89 12.28 -1.30
CA LEU A 130 10.55 11.59 -2.54
C LEU A 130 9.23 11.98 -3.18
N LEU A 131 9.34 12.29 -4.48
CA LEU A 131 8.89 11.39 -5.56
C LEU A 131 9.95 11.33 -6.68
N PRO A 132 10.02 10.23 -7.47
CA PRO A 132 10.94 10.12 -8.61
C PRO A 132 10.67 11.23 -9.64
N HIS A 133 11.71 12.00 -10.02
CA HIS A 133 11.69 12.95 -11.14
C HIS A 133 11.55 12.25 -12.52
N GLY A 134 11.19 10.97 -12.53
CA GLY A 134 11.25 10.05 -13.66
C GLY A 134 9.87 9.54 -14.06
N LEU A 135 9.56 9.62 -15.35
CA LEU A 135 8.39 8.97 -15.92
C LEU A 135 8.54 7.45 -15.78
N LEU A 136 7.68 6.80 -14.99
CA LEU A 136 7.51 5.35 -14.99
C LEU A 136 6.25 5.03 -15.81
N PRO A 137 6.38 4.87 -17.15
CA PRO A 137 5.23 4.89 -18.06
C PRO A 137 4.28 3.69 -17.91
N CYS A 138 4.76 2.60 -17.31
CA CYS A 138 3.99 1.37 -17.11
C CYS A 138 3.57 1.14 -15.66
N LEU A 139 3.92 2.04 -14.73
CA LEU A 139 3.60 1.88 -13.32
C LEU A 139 2.09 1.92 -13.12
N ARG A 140 1.55 0.90 -12.45
CA ARG A 140 0.11 0.73 -12.17
C ARG A 140 -0.18 0.70 -10.69
N ILE A 141 0.75 0.21 -9.88
CA ILE A 141 0.59 0.04 -8.43
C ILE A 141 1.80 0.65 -7.74
N ALA A 142 1.55 1.52 -6.76
CA ALA A 142 2.59 2.09 -5.92
C ALA A 142 2.18 2.00 -4.44
N GLU A 143 3.09 1.47 -3.62
CA GLU A 143 2.96 1.44 -2.17
C GLU A 143 4.08 2.25 -1.56
N ILE A 144 3.73 3.21 -0.70
CA ILE A 144 4.66 4.03 0.05
C ILE A 144 4.28 3.92 1.51
N SER A 145 5.16 3.34 2.31
CA SER A 145 4.87 3.05 3.71
C SER A 145 6.01 3.38 4.64
N GLY A 146 5.69 3.82 5.87
CA GLY A 146 6.67 4.11 6.92
C GLY A 146 7.64 5.25 6.59
N VAL A 147 7.21 6.26 5.82
CA VAL A 147 8.08 7.39 5.44
C VAL A 147 7.96 8.52 6.46
N GLU A 148 8.99 8.70 7.28
CA GLU A 148 8.98 9.65 8.41
C GLU A 148 9.18 11.11 8.02
N THR A 149 9.74 11.39 6.84
CA THR A 149 10.14 12.76 6.43
C THR A 149 9.20 13.42 5.42
N MET A 150 8.35 12.66 4.74
CA MET A 150 7.54 13.17 3.63
C MET A 150 6.42 14.10 4.11
N CYS A 151 6.54 15.41 3.84
CA CYS A 151 5.55 16.42 4.28
C CYS A 151 4.41 16.65 3.29
N SER A 152 4.67 16.49 1.99
CA SER A 152 3.68 16.63 0.92
C SER A 152 4.20 15.92 -0.31
N VAL A 153 3.29 15.39 -1.11
CA VAL A 153 3.56 15.08 -2.51
C VAL A 153 3.24 16.34 -3.30
N ASN A 154 4.26 17.03 -3.82
CA ASN A 154 4.11 18.35 -4.45
C ASN A 154 4.60 18.40 -5.89
N ASP A 155 3.88 19.20 -6.68
CA ASP A 155 3.91 19.32 -8.15
C ASP A 155 5.11 20.09 -8.71
N ASN A 156 6.26 20.12 -8.02
CA ASN A 156 7.46 20.87 -8.46
C ASN A 156 8.14 20.28 -9.72
N PHE A 157 7.50 19.34 -10.42
CA PHE A 157 8.05 18.63 -11.57
C PHE A 157 7.01 18.53 -12.68
N CYS A 158 7.35 19.09 -13.85
CA CYS A 158 6.45 19.15 -15.01
C CYS A 158 6.06 17.75 -15.53
N GLY A 159 4.74 17.52 -15.67
CA GLY A 159 4.15 16.48 -16.51
C GLY A 159 3.76 15.19 -15.78
N HIS A 160 2.61 14.61 -16.15
CA HIS A 160 2.01 13.38 -15.62
C HIS A 160 3.06 12.26 -15.38
N MET A 161 3.66 12.20 -14.20
CA MET A 161 4.81 11.31 -13.91
C MET A 161 4.41 9.83 -13.97
N PHE A 162 3.15 9.54 -13.67
CA PHE A 162 2.59 8.19 -13.63
C PHE A 162 1.28 8.11 -14.42
N PRO A 163 1.34 8.12 -15.76
CA PRO A 163 0.15 8.21 -16.62
C PRO A 163 -0.74 6.97 -16.60
N ARG A 164 -0.31 5.89 -15.92
CA ARG A 164 -1.03 4.60 -15.84
C ARG A 164 -1.20 4.12 -14.40
N LEU A 165 -0.89 4.94 -13.40
CA LEU A 165 -1.04 4.54 -12.01
C LEU A 165 -2.51 4.42 -11.68
N ILE A 166 -2.94 3.22 -11.30
CA ILE A 166 -4.33 2.87 -10.98
C ILE A 166 -4.53 2.83 -9.48
N GLU A 167 -3.52 2.33 -8.76
CA GLU A 167 -3.59 2.06 -7.34
C GLU A 167 -2.42 2.70 -6.60
N LEU A 168 -2.72 3.46 -5.55
CA LEU A 168 -1.74 4.11 -4.69
C LEU A 168 -2.07 3.82 -3.23
N GLU A 169 -1.04 3.54 -2.46
CA GLU A 169 -1.15 3.20 -1.04
C GLU A 169 -0.18 4.04 -0.20
N PHE A 170 -0.71 4.67 0.87
CA PHE A 170 0.04 5.43 1.86
C PHE A 170 -0.21 4.90 3.27
N ILE A 171 0.76 4.17 3.84
CA ILE A 171 0.64 3.58 5.18
C ILE A 171 1.70 4.17 6.10
N GLN A 172 1.33 4.66 7.27
CA GLN A 172 2.26 5.22 8.26
C GLN A 172 3.15 6.33 7.67
N CYS A 173 2.53 7.26 6.94
CA CYS A 173 3.20 8.45 6.39
C CYS A 173 2.76 9.70 7.18
N PRO A 174 3.17 9.88 8.46
CA PRO A 174 2.54 10.84 9.39
C PRO A 174 2.72 12.30 9.01
N LYS A 175 3.78 12.63 8.26
CA LYS A 175 4.03 14.01 7.82
C LYS A 175 3.27 14.37 6.54
N LEU A 176 2.70 13.41 5.80
CA LEU A 176 2.04 13.67 4.53
C LEU A 176 0.78 14.49 4.74
N ARG A 177 0.74 15.72 4.22
CA ARG A 177 -0.38 16.66 4.42
C ARG A 177 -1.39 16.68 3.28
N ALA A 178 -0.95 16.35 2.07
CA ALA A 178 -1.78 16.38 0.88
C ALA A 178 -1.11 15.65 -0.28
N LEU A 179 -1.94 15.18 -1.21
CA LEU A 179 -1.56 14.61 -2.50
C LEU A 179 -1.75 15.68 -3.60
N HIS A 180 -0.77 16.57 -3.75
CA HIS A 180 -0.79 17.63 -4.76
C HIS A 180 -0.06 17.18 -6.04
N MET A 181 -0.67 16.25 -6.77
CA MET A 181 -0.13 15.71 -8.02
C MET A 181 -1.26 15.17 -8.89
N GLU A 182 -1.26 15.54 -10.17
CA GLU A 182 -2.20 14.99 -11.13
C GLU A 182 -1.89 13.53 -11.47
N LEU A 183 -2.81 12.63 -11.10
CA LEU A 183 -2.74 11.21 -11.43
C LEU A 183 -3.93 10.81 -12.30
N PRO A 184 -3.83 10.94 -13.64
CA PRO A 184 -4.98 10.89 -14.54
C PRO A 184 -5.69 9.53 -14.61
N SER A 185 -5.08 8.47 -14.10
CA SER A 185 -5.64 7.11 -14.09
C SER A 185 -5.85 6.55 -12.69
N LEU A 186 -5.66 7.34 -11.63
CA LEU A 186 -5.73 6.82 -10.26
C LEU A 186 -7.18 6.57 -9.88
N GLU A 187 -7.53 5.30 -9.72
CA GLU A 187 -8.87 4.85 -9.37
C GLU A 187 -8.99 4.47 -7.89
N LYS A 188 -7.90 3.95 -7.30
CA LYS A 188 -7.89 3.40 -5.94
C LYS A 188 -6.83 4.06 -5.06
N LEU A 189 -7.24 4.44 -3.85
CA LEU A 189 -6.37 4.99 -2.82
C LEU A 189 -6.57 4.25 -1.50
N TRP A 190 -5.51 3.62 -1.01
CA TRP A 190 -5.44 3.07 0.34
C TRP A 190 -4.64 4.00 1.25
N MET A 191 -5.16 4.28 2.44
CA MET A 191 -4.48 5.16 3.39
C MET A 191 -4.81 4.87 4.84
N ASN A 192 -3.91 5.24 5.74
CA ASN A 192 -4.19 5.34 7.18
C ASN A 192 -3.90 6.72 7.77
N ASN A 193 -3.60 7.71 6.91
CA ASN A 193 -3.23 9.06 7.31
C ASN A 193 -4.49 9.94 7.49
N LYS A 194 -4.71 10.43 8.71
CA LYS A 194 -5.83 11.32 9.05
C LYS A 194 -5.93 12.55 8.19
N VAL A 195 -4.81 13.21 7.92
CA VAL A 195 -4.80 14.46 7.17
C VAL A 195 -5.41 14.28 5.78
N LEU A 196 -5.16 13.15 5.11
CA LEU A 196 -5.66 12.91 3.76
C LEU A 196 -7.19 12.78 3.69
N TYR A 197 -7.81 12.07 4.64
CA TYR A 197 -9.26 11.91 4.64
C TYR A 197 -9.99 13.04 5.38
N ASP A 198 -9.33 13.74 6.31
CA ASP A 198 -9.97 14.74 7.18
C ASP A 198 -9.77 16.18 6.70
N GLN A 199 -8.64 16.51 6.08
CA GLN A 199 -8.35 17.87 5.62
C GLN A 199 -8.97 18.13 4.25
N LYS A 200 -9.84 19.13 4.18
CA LYS A 200 -10.39 19.62 2.92
C LYS A 200 -9.29 19.99 1.92
N GLY A 201 -9.45 19.55 0.68
CA GLY A 201 -8.51 19.81 -0.42
C GLY A 201 -7.27 18.90 -0.43
N ALA A 202 -7.07 18.03 0.57
CA ALA A 202 -5.90 17.15 0.61
C ALA A 202 -5.81 16.18 -0.59
N LEU A 203 -6.92 15.89 -1.25
CA LEU A 203 -7.03 15.00 -2.41
C LEU A 203 -7.58 15.71 -3.67
N GLN A 204 -7.52 17.05 -3.72
CA GLN A 204 -8.18 17.83 -4.77
C GLN A 204 -7.69 17.49 -6.20
N ASP A 205 -6.40 17.18 -6.36
CA ASP A 205 -5.79 16.95 -7.68
C ASP A 205 -6.13 15.56 -8.26
N VAL A 206 -6.60 14.64 -7.40
CA VAL A 206 -7.05 13.29 -7.78
C VAL A 206 -8.56 13.11 -7.65
N ALA A 207 -9.29 14.16 -7.29
CA ALA A 207 -10.73 14.11 -6.99
C ALA A 207 -11.60 13.66 -8.18
N LYS A 208 -11.11 13.86 -9.41
CA LYS A 208 -11.83 13.51 -10.66
C LYS A 208 -11.60 12.08 -11.13
N THR A 209 -10.69 11.34 -10.50
CA THR A 209 -10.29 10.00 -10.93
C THR A 209 -10.62 8.94 -9.88
N LEU A 210 -10.54 9.26 -8.59
CA LEU A 210 -10.77 8.31 -7.51
C LEU A 210 -12.21 7.77 -7.49
N GLU A 211 -12.32 6.44 -7.57
CA GLU A 211 -13.57 5.69 -7.49
C GLU A 211 -13.66 4.84 -6.22
N HIS A 212 -12.50 4.48 -5.67
CA HIS A 212 -12.36 3.62 -4.51
C HIS A 212 -11.37 4.22 -3.51
N VAL A 213 -11.84 4.47 -2.29
CA VAL A 213 -11.00 4.83 -1.15
C VAL A 213 -11.11 3.75 -0.08
N SER A 214 -9.98 3.41 0.52
CA SER A 214 -9.92 2.55 1.69
C SER A 214 -9.15 3.22 2.79
N ILE A 215 -9.76 3.30 3.98
CA ILE A 215 -9.14 3.78 5.20
C ILE A 215 -8.86 2.57 6.08
N SER A 216 -7.60 2.25 6.29
CA SER A 216 -7.20 1.04 7.02
C SER A 216 -6.38 1.38 8.26
N PHE A 217 -6.52 0.64 9.35
CA PHE A 217 -5.69 0.76 10.56
C PHE A 217 -5.55 2.19 11.09
N SER A 218 -6.63 2.98 11.00
CA SER A 218 -6.65 4.34 11.56
C SER A 218 -7.25 4.32 12.95
N GLU A 219 -6.47 4.79 13.93
CA GLU A 219 -6.91 5.01 15.31
C GLU A 219 -7.69 6.33 15.46
N GLU A 220 -7.58 7.25 14.50
CA GLU A 220 -8.15 8.59 14.60
C GLU A 220 -9.46 8.77 13.79
N LEU A 221 -9.85 7.76 13.00
CA LEU A 221 -11.02 7.83 12.10
C LEU A 221 -12.30 8.19 12.87
N ALA A 222 -12.49 7.67 14.08
CA ALA A 222 -13.67 7.96 14.92
C ALA A 222 -13.87 9.45 15.23
N SER A 223 -12.80 10.24 15.22
CA SER A 223 -12.80 11.69 15.53
C SER A 223 -12.78 12.58 14.29
N SER A 224 -12.92 12.00 13.10
CA SER A 224 -12.78 12.70 11.81
C SER A 224 -14.11 13.27 11.31
N ASP A 225 -14.04 14.41 10.62
CA ASP A 225 -15.15 14.95 9.83
C ASP A 225 -15.07 14.54 8.35
N CYS A 226 -14.06 13.74 8.00
CA CYS A 226 -13.80 13.20 6.65
C CYS A 226 -13.92 14.26 5.53
N GLU A 227 -13.54 15.53 5.79
CA GLU A 227 -13.75 16.62 4.82
C GLU A 227 -12.90 16.46 3.55
N GLY A 228 -11.77 15.76 3.64
CA GLY A 228 -10.91 15.45 2.51
C GLY A 228 -11.57 14.54 1.47
N LEU A 229 -12.62 13.80 1.85
CA LEU A 229 -13.35 12.90 0.95
C LEU A 229 -14.58 13.56 0.29
N GLN A 230 -15.05 14.70 0.79
CA GLN A 230 -16.33 15.29 0.39
C GLN A 230 -16.33 15.79 -1.06
N ASP A 231 -15.17 16.16 -1.60
CA ASP A 231 -15.01 16.67 -2.96
C ASP A 231 -14.78 15.54 -4.01
N LEU A 232 -14.74 14.27 -3.59
CA LEU A 232 -14.48 13.12 -4.46
C LEU A 232 -15.74 12.67 -5.23
N GLY A 233 -16.12 13.44 -6.26
CA GLY A 233 -17.38 13.25 -7.00
C GLY A 233 -17.56 11.90 -7.71
N LYS A 234 -16.50 11.12 -7.90
CA LYS A 234 -16.55 9.75 -8.48
C LYS A 234 -16.44 8.63 -7.45
N LEU A 235 -16.28 8.95 -6.16
CA LEU A 235 -16.11 7.95 -5.12
C LEU A 235 -17.37 7.09 -4.99
N THR A 236 -17.29 5.82 -5.39
CA THR A 236 -18.41 4.87 -5.32
C THR A 236 -18.17 3.74 -4.32
N LYS A 237 -16.91 3.48 -3.96
CA LYS A 237 -16.54 2.43 -3.01
C LYS A 237 -15.74 3.00 -1.86
N LEU A 238 -16.22 2.79 -0.64
CA LEU A 238 -15.51 3.13 0.59
C LEU A 238 -15.29 1.85 1.40
N GLU A 239 -14.04 1.57 1.74
CA GLU A 239 -13.66 0.47 2.63
C GLU A 239 -13.07 1.05 3.91
N ILE A 240 -13.46 0.51 5.06
CA ILE A 240 -12.93 0.85 6.37
C ILE A 240 -12.48 -0.44 7.03
N CYS A 241 -11.17 -0.63 7.19
CA CYS A 241 -10.61 -1.92 7.58
C CYS A 241 -9.72 -1.78 8.82
N GLY A 242 -9.91 -2.63 9.84
CA GLY A 242 -9.00 -2.67 10.99
C GLY A 242 -8.90 -1.37 11.80
N CYS A 243 -9.92 -0.50 11.75
CA CYS A 243 -9.96 0.74 12.53
C CYS A 243 -10.51 0.42 13.93
N ASP A 244 -9.65 -0.11 14.80
CA ASP A 244 -10.05 -0.70 16.08
C ASP A 244 -10.64 0.31 17.08
N GLU A 245 -10.37 1.61 16.95
CA GLU A 245 -10.97 2.65 17.81
C GLU A 245 -12.32 3.18 17.29
N LEU A 246 -12.78 2.69 16.13
CA LEU A 246 -14.03 3.13 15.52
C LEU A 246 -15.24 2.53 16.23
N THR A 247 -15.95 3.33 17.02
CA THR A 247 -17.20 2.91 17.69
C THR A 247 -18.44 3.10 16.83
N CYS A 248 -18.44 4.10 15.94
CA CYS A 248 -19.47 4.39 14.96
C CYS A 248 -18.84 5.09 13.75
N LEU A 249 -19.48 5.02 12.57
CA LEU A 249 -18.99 5.71 11.37
C LEU A 249 -19.04 7.25 11.55
N PRO A 250 -18.05 8.00 11.03
CA PRO A 250 -18.00 9.44 11.19
C PRO A 250 -19.13 10.17 10.46
N GLN A 251 -19.70 11.20 11.11
CA GLN A 251 -20.84 11.96 10.58
C GLN A 251 -20.55 12.62 9.22
N GLY A 252 -19.31 13.03 8.99
CA GLY A 252 -18.86 13.65 7.75
C GLY A 252 -19.10 12.81 6.49
N LEU A 253 -19.10 11.47 6.63
CA LEU A 253 -19.35 10.55 5.52
C LEU A 253 -20.76 10.70 4.93
N GLN A 254 -21.73 11.24 5.67
CA GLN A 254 -23.10 11.51 5.19
C GLN A 254 -23.11 12.41 3.94
N ARG A 255 -22.09 13.26 3.76
CA ARG A 255 -22.02 14.22 2.63
C ARG A 255 -21.57 13.55 1.32
N ILE A 256 -21.05 12.32 1.37
CA ILE A 256 -20.52 11.60 0.21
C ILE A 256 -21.65 10.79 -0.47
N SER A 257 -22.56 11.51 -1.12
CA SER A 257 -23.79 10.94 -1.70
C SER A 257 -23.59 9.97 -2.89
N SER A 258 -22.36 9.89 -3.42
CA SER A 258 -21.97 9.02 -4.53
C SER A 258 -21.66 7.57 -4.11
N ILE A 259 -21.47 7.29 -2.82
CA ILE A 259 -21.10 5.95 -2.33
C ILE A 259 -22.19 4.94 -2.70
N ARG A 260 -21.76 3.85 -3.34
CA ARG A 260 -22.59 2.69 -3.73
C ARG A 260 -22.26 1.44 -2.94
N SER A 261 -21.00 1.26 -2.58
CA SER A 261 -20.51 0.12 -1.79
C SER A 261 -19.79 0.63 -0.57
N LEU A 262 -20.24 0.20 0.61
CA LEU A 262 -19.56 0.44 1.88
C LEU A 262 -19.13 -0.90 2.47
N THR A 263 -17.83 -1.07 2.70
CA THR A 263 -17.28 -2.23 3.41
C THR A 263 -16.72 -1.78 4.74
N ILE A 264 -17.09 -2.45 5.81
CA ILE A 264 -16.48 -2.29 7.13
C ILE A 264 -15.98 -3.68 7.56
N ASP A 265 -14.67 -3.80 7.70
CA ASP A 265 -14.02 -5.07 7.99
C ASP A 265 -13.12 -4.93 9.23
N ASN A 266 -13.15 -5.94 10.09
CA ASN A 266 -12.27 -6.04 11.26
C ASN A 266 -12.24 -4.79 12.16
N CYS A 267 -13.35 -4.04 12.27
CA CYS A 267 -13.46 -2.88 13.16
C CYS A 267 -13.96 -3.33 14.54
N ARG A 268 -13.03 -3.67 15.44
CA ARG A 268 -13.34 -4.45 16.65
C ARG A 268 -14.24 -3.74 17.66
N LYS A 269 -14.16 -2.40 17.75
CA LYS A 269 -15.00 -1.61 18.66
C LYS A 269 -16.27 -1.05 18.02
N LEU A 270 -16.60 -1.42 16.78
CA LEU A 270 -17.79 -0.89 16.12
C LEU A 270 -19.05 -1.41 16.82
N GLU A 271 -19.80 -0.50 17.46
CA GLU A 271 -21.00 -0.82 18.25
C GLU A 271 -22.29 -0.63 17.45
N ALA A 272 -22.32 0.35 16.55
CA ALA A 272 -23.51 0.73 15.80
C ALA A 272 -23.18 1.28 14.41
N LEU A 273 -24.17 1.16 13.52
CA LEU A 273 -24.23 1.89 12.25
C LEU A 273 -25.09 3.14 12.42
N PRO A 274 -24.71 4.30 11.85
CA PRO A 274 -25.47 5.53 12.03
C PRO A 274 -26.69 5.60 11.12
N ASP A 275 -27.72 6.32 11.58
CA ASP A 275 -28.99 6.47 10.86
C ASP A 275 -28.87 7.25 9.54
N TRP A 276 -27.84 8.09 9.39
CA TRP A 276 -27.66 8.87 8.17
C TRP A 276 -27.38 8.00 6.94
N LEU A 277 -26.99 6.73 7.11
CA LEU A 277 -26.85 5.77 6.01
C LEU A 277 -28.18 5.55 5.27
N GLU A 278 -29.33 5.75 5.94
CA GLU A 278 -30.66 5.74 5.32
C GLU A 278 -30.75 6.74 4.17
N ASN A 279 -30.08 7.89 4.34
CA ASN A 279 -30.16 9.04 3.44
C ASN A 279 -29.14 9.02 2.31
N LEU A 280 -28.26 8.01 2.21
CA LEU A 280 -27.32 7.89 1.09
C LEU A 280 -28.05 7.36 -0.16
N PRO A 281 -28.32 8.19 -1.19
CA PRO A 281 -29.23 7.82 -2.27
C PRO A 281 -28.67 6.72 -3.19
N SER A 282 -27.34 6.66 -3.33
CA SER A 282 -26.67 5.75 -4.26
C SER A 282 -26.27 4.41 -3.64
N LEU A 283 -26.44 4.24 -2.33
CA LEU A 283 -25.97 3.07 -1.59
C LEU A 283 -26.72 1.82 -2.07
N GLN A 284 -25.97 0.77 -2.40
CA GLN A 284 -26.46 -0.49 -2.97
C GLN A 284 -25.92 -1.71 -2.22
N ILE A 285 -24.69 -1.63 -1.69
CA ILE A 285 -24.03 -2.76 -1.05
C ILE A 285 -23.43 -2.30 0.27
N ILE A 286 -23.72 -3.06 1.33
CA ILE A 286 -23.02 -2.97 2.61
C ILE A 286 -22.39 -4.33 2.91
N ARG A 287 -21.09 -4.34 3.24
CA ARG A 287 -20.37 -5.53 3.70
C ARG A 287 -19.86 -5.26 5.10
N LEU A 288 -20.19 -6.14 6.03
CA LEU A 288 -19.76 -6.09 7.42
C LEU A 288 -19.06 -7.40 7.71
N SER A 289 -17.79 -7.34 8.11
CA SER A 289 -17.05 -8.52 8.52
C SER A 289 -16.20 -8.26 9.75
N GLY A 290 -16.04 -9.26 10.62
CA GLY A 290 -15.15 -9.17 11.78
C GLY A 290 -15.48 -8.02 12.76
N CYS A 291 -16.76 -7.69 12.95
CA CYS A 291 -17.21 -6.63 13.86
C CYS A 291 -17.90 -7.23 15.10
N PRO A 292 -17.16 -7.68 16.12
CA PRO A 292 -17.70 -8.42 17.25
C PRO A 292 -18.59 -7.62 18.19
N LEU A 293 -18.46 -6.28 18.28
CA LEU A 293 -19.31 -5.46 19.15
C LEU A 293 -20.57 -4.92 18.45
N LEU A 294 -20.76 -5.22 17.17
CA LEU A 294 -21.93 -4.75 16.44
C LEU A 294 -23.17 -5.57 16.84
N HIS A 295 -24.10 -4.93 17.56
CA HIS A 295 -25.24 -5.61 18.17
C HIS A 295 -26.48 -5.70 17.27
N TYR A 296 -26.70 -4.70 16.43
CA TYR A 296 -27.89 -4.64 15.57
C TYR A 296 -27.59 -3.96 14.24
N ILE A 297 -28.36 -4.34 13.22
CA ILE A 297 -28.47 -3.60 11.97
C ILE A 297 -29.73 -2.73 12.08
N PRO A 298 -29.66 -1.42 11.80
CA PRO A 298 -30.84 -0.56 11.86
C PRO A 298 -32.00 -1.10 11.00
N GLY A 299 -33.23 -1.09 11.53
CA GLY A 299 -34.38 -1.70 10.87
C GLY A 299 -34.70 -1.10 9.49
N TRP A 300 -34.43 0.19 9.28
CA TRP A 300 -34.59 0.84 7.97
C TRP A 300 -33.69 0.21 6.90
N LEU A 301 -32.49 -0.25 7.29
CA LEU A 301 -31.52 -0.85 6.37
C LEU A 301 -31.99 -2.23 5.89
N GLN A 302 -32.73 -2.94 6.73
CA GLN A 302 -33.36 -4.23 6.41
C GLN A 302 -34.57 -4.08 5.47
N GLN A 303 -35.26 -2.94 5.56
CA GLN A 303 -36.48 -2.66 4.79
C GLN A 303 -36.21 -1.93 3.47
N ARG A 304 -34.99 -1.40 3.29
CA ARG A 304 -34.64 -0.57 2.15
C ARG A 304 -34.49 -1.43 0.87
N PRO A 305 -35.39 -1.30 -0.12
CA PRO A 305 -35.32 -2.11 -1.33
C PRO A 305 -34.08 -1.75 -2.15
N GLY A 306 -33.40 -2.78 -2.67
CA GLY A 306 -32.23 -2.62 -3.55
C GLY A 306 -30.89 -2.46 -2.83
N VAL A 307 -30.86 -2.41 -1.49
CA VAL A 307 -29.61 -2.51 -0.72
C VAL A 307 -29.38 -3.96 -0.33
N ILE A 308 -28.20 -4.48 -0.68
CA ILE A 308 -27.75 -5.83 -0.34
C ILE A 308 -26.77 -5.73 0.83
N ILE A 309 -27.01 -6.50 1.88
CA ILE A 309 -26.17 -6.54 3.07
C ILE A 309 -25.51 -7.91 3.17
N TYR A 310 -24.19 -7.92 3.24
CA TYR A 310 -23.39 -9.10 3.55
C TYR A 310 -22.85 -8.96 4.96
N VAL A 311 -23.03 -10.00 5.78
CA VAL A 311 -22.51 -10.06 7.15
C VAL A 311 -21.75 -11.37 7.32
N GLU A 312 -20.51 -11.26 7.77
CA GLU A 312 -19.62 -12.39 8.09
C GLU A 312 -18.95 -12.12 9.44
N ASP A 313 -18.68 -13.13 10.26
CA ASP A 313 -17.91 -12.98 11.51
C ASP A 313 -18.33 -11.82 12.45
N CYS A 314 -19.63 -11.54 12.55
CA CYS A 314 -20.24 -10.59 13.50
C CYS A 314 -21.06 -11.34 14.56
N PRO A 315 -20.42 -11.96 15.58
CA PRO A 315 -21.04 -12.92 16.49
C PRO A 315 -22.15 -12.35 17.39
N ASN A 316 -22.09 -11.06 17.73
CA ASN A 316 -23.08 -10.42 18.62
C ASN A 316 -24.23 -9.75 17.86
N LEU A 317 -24.26 -9.87 16.53
CA LEU A 317 -25.32 -9.31 15.73
C LEU A 317 -26.59 -10.15 15.92
N ILE A 318 -27.60 -9.57 16.56
CA ILE A 318 -28.90 -10.22 16.74
C ILE A 318 -29.59 -10.24 15.37
N GLN A 319 -29.57 -11.41 14.72
CA GLN A 319 -30.31 -11.62 13.48
C GLN A 319 -31.80 -11.83 13.80
N ASP A 320 -32.61 -10.79 13.64
CA ASP A 320 -34.03 -11.01 13.35
C ASP A 320 -34.14 -11.75 12.01
N PRO A 321 -35.16 -12.61 11.79
CA PRO A 321 -35.26 -13.43 10.60
C PRO A 321 -35.41 -12.55 9.35
N LEU A 322 -34.28 -12.37 8.66
CA LEU A 322 -34.12 -11.47 7.52
C LEU A 322 -34.59 -12.15 6.22
N PRO A 323 -35.43 -11.51 5.38
CA PRO A 323 -35.95 -12.15 4.17
C PRO A 323 -34.95 -12.32 3.01
N ASN A 324 -33.68 -11.96 3.11
CA ASN A 324 -32.79 -11.94 1.93
C ASN A 324 -31.28 -12.10 2.22
N PHE A 325 -30.90 -13.00 3.12
CA PHE A 325 -29.51 -13.45 3.17
C PHE A 325 -29.23 -14.46 2.06
N SER A 326 -28.50 -14.02 1.03
CA SER A 326 -27.71 -14.97 0.25
C SER A 326 -26.40 -15.20 1.00
N ALA A 327 -26.37 -16.26 1.81
CA ALA A 327 -25.12 -16.87 2.23
C ALA A 327 -24.50 -17.56 1.01
N GLN A 328 -23.92 -16.77 0.09
CA GLN A 328 -23.09 -17.30 -0.98
C GLN A 328 -21.65 -17.30 -0.53
N SER A 329 -21.20 -18.46 -0.05
CA SER A 329 -19.80 -18.85 -0.06
C SER A 329 -19.35 -19.00 -1.52
N SER A 330 -18.85 -17.93 -2.14
CA SER A 330 -18.03 -18.04 -3.34
C SER A 330 -17.38 -16.70 -3.72
N GLY A 331 -16.05 -16.66 -3.65
CA GLY A 331 -15.24 -15.84 -4.55
C GLY A 331 -14.55 -14.62 -3.94
N GLU A 332 -13.30 -14.86 -3.56
CA GLU A 332 -12.22 -13.93 -3.17
C GLU A 332 -12.30 -13.28 -1.78
N PRO A 333 -11.34 -13.61 -0.87
CA PRO A 333 -11.11 -12.79 0.30
C PRO A 333 -10.57 -11.44 -0.16
N VAL A 334 -11.31 -10.36 0.06
CA VAL A 334 -10.78 -8.98 -0.08
C VAL A 334 -9.77 -8.66 1.04
N GLY A 335 -9.43 -9.63 1.89
CA GLY A 335 -8.37 -9.57 2.90
C GLY A 335 -6.99 -10.08 2.47
N ALA A 336 -6.73 -10.41 1.20
CA ALA A 336 -5.39 -10.84 0.76
C ALA A 336 -4.39 -9.67 0.55
N ARG A 337 -4.41 -8.66 1.41
CA ARG A 337 -3.24 -7.79 1.72
C ARG A 337 -3.10 -7.45 3.21
N VAL A 338 -3.94 -7.99 4.09
CA VAL A 338 -3.72 -7.91 5.55
C VAL A 338 -3.05 -9.19 6.00
N ASN A 339 -1.73 -9.27 5.80
CA ASN A 339 -0.76 -10.07 6.58
C ASN A 339 0.62 -10.01 5.91
N LYS A 340 1.31 -8.87 6.01
CA LYS A 340 2.78 -8.79 6.01
C LYS A 340 3.21 -7.57 6.82
N GLY A 341 3.05 -7.67 8.13
CA GLY A 341 3.43 -6.59 9.04
C GLY A 341 3.06 -6.92 10.47
N LYS A 342 3.61 -8.02 11.00
CA LYS A 342 3.80 -8.31 12.43
C LYS A 342 4.41 -9.71 12.60
N GLU A 343 5.73 -9.79 12.46
CA GLU A 343 6.57 -10.60 13.34
C GLU A 343 7.65 -9.64 13.86
N ILE A 344 7.25 -8.80 14.82
CA ILE A 344 8.23 -8.28 15.77
C ILE A 344 8.44 -9.46 16.72
N VAL A 345 9.61 -10.05 16.64
CA VAL A 345 10.09 -11.05 17.59
C VAL A 345 10.00 -10.44 18.99
N GLN A 346 9.08 -10.96 19.81
CA GLN A 346 9.17 -10.87 21.26
C GLN A 346 9.48 -12.28 21.75
N ASP A 347 10.77 -12.56 21.92
CA ASP A 347 11.42 -12.86 23.22
C ASP A 347 12.90 -13.22 23.01
#